data_AF-A0A117M0J0-F1
#
_entry.id   AF-A0A117M0J0-F1
#
_cell.length_a   1.000
_cell.length_b   1.000
_cell.length_c   1.000
_cell.angle_alpha   90.00
_cell.angle_beta   90.00
_cell.angle_gamma   90.00
#
_symmetry.space_group_name_H-M   'P 1'
#
loop_
_entity.id
_entity.type
_entity.pdbx_description
1 polymer ?
#
loop_
_entity_poly.entity_id
_entity_poly.type
_entity_poly.pdbx_seq_one_letter_code
_entity_poly.pdbx_strand_id
1 'polypeptide(L)'
;MTRPGDRYTLTLISMFLLLLYTGCRPGDSSDSLEPDITLEIIDSIAPEREKRSELTGADIQLKKELEYEQYTLDDEYPYKDTVRRFQWEKIKEKIAYIENAVAEGGNWGVLSNYKNMNGESPTIKGFVRNEYGRVSDQFGVERYQSAPLYAVENEEELLRYGRDGWLVK
;
A
#
# COMPACT_ATOMS: atom_id res chain seq x y z
N MET A 1 51.61 -16.39 -20.21
CA MET A 1 51.42 -16.54 -18.75
C MET A 1 50.09 -15.87 -18.41
N THR A 2 48.99 -16.61 -18.51
CA THR A 2 47.60 -16.13 -18.32
C THR A 2 47.05 -16.78 -17.05
N ARG A 3 46.39 -15.99 -16.20
CA ARG A 3 46.04 -16.37 -14.82
C ARG A 3 44.91 -17.42 -14.81
N PRO A 4 44.86 -18.32 -13.81
CA PRO A 4 43.92 -19.45 -13.78
C PRO A 4 42.43 -19.08 -13.59
N GLY A 5 42.10 -17.79 -13.45
CA GLY A 5 40.74 -17.27 -13.23
C GLY A 5 40.01 -16.81 -14.51
N ASP A 6 40.72 -16.60 -15.63
CA ASP A 6 40.14 -15.98 -16.83
C ASP A 6 39.31 -16.96 -17.68
N ARG A 7 39.41 -18.27 -17.41
CA ARG A 7 38.65 -19.30 -18.15
C ARG A 7 37.20 -19.44 -17.68
N TYR A 8 36.95 -19.13 -16.41
CA TYR A 8 35.63 -19.24 -15.80
C TYR A 8 34.77 -17.97 -16.02
N THR A 9 35.42 -16.81 -16.11
CA THR A 9 34.75 -15.54 -16.43
C THR A 9 34.33 -15.49 -17.90
N LEU A 10 35.17 -15.98 -18.83
CA LEU A 10 34.82 -16.05 -20.26
C LEU A 10 33.70 -17.05 -20.55
N THR A 11 33.65 -18.17 -19.82
CA THR A 11 32.58 -19.18 -19.94
C THR A 11 31.26 -18.71 -19.33
N LEU A 12 31.29 -17.98 -18.20
CA LEU A 12 30.10 -17.35 -17.62
C LEU A 12 29.51 -16.25 -18.53
N ILE A 13 30.35 -15.44 -19.18
CA ILE A 13 29.92 -14.41 -20.14
C ILE A 13 29.33 -15.07 -21.41
N SER A 14 29.92 -16.15 -21.90
CA SER A 14 29.40 -16.95 -23.03
C SER A 14 28.01 -17.54 -22.74
N MET A 15 27.79 -18.05 -21.52
CA MET A 15 26.50 -18.61 -21.10
C MET A 15 25.39 -17.55 -21.02
N PHE A 16 25.73 -16.31 -20.62
CA PHE A 16 24.76 -15.21 -20.52
C PHE A 16 24.34 -14.66 -21.90
N LEU A 17 25.23 -14.71 -22.90
CA LEU A 17 24.92 -14.35 -24.29
C LEU A 17 24.01 -15.36 -25.00
N LEU A 18 24.07 -16.64 -24.64
CA LEU A 18 23.20 -17.69 -25.20
C LEU A 18 21.73 -17.58 -24.74
N LEU A 19 21.46 -16.95 -23.59
CA LEU A 19 20.10 -16.74 -23.05
C LEU A 19 19.36 -15.56 -23.69
N LEU A 20 20.06 -14.69 -24.42
CA LEU A 20 19.47 -13.55 -25.15
C LEU A 20 19.01 -13.92 -26.58
N TYR A 21 19.39 -15.10 -27.09
CA TYR A 21 19.01 -15.57 -28.44
C TYR A 21 17.82 -16.54 -28.44
N THR A 22 17.26 -16.91 -27.29
CA THR A 22 15.93 -17.52 -27.21
C THR A 22 14.85 -16.43 -27.20
N GLY A 23 14.90 -15.57 -28.22
CA GLY A 23 13.82 -14.66 -28.57
C GLY A 23 12.68 -15.45 -29.22
N CYS A 24 11.44 -15.08 -28.87
CA CYS A 24 10.20 -15.69 -29.35
C CYS A 24 10.18 -15.86 -30.87
N ARG A 25 9.86 -17.08 -31.35
CA ARG A 25 9.47 -17.32 -32.74
C ARG A 25 8.00 -16.97 -32.92
N PRO A 26 7.62 -16.06 -33.83
CA PRO A 26 6.27 -16.02 -34.36
C PRO A 26 6.10 -17.23 -35.28
N GLY A 27 5.24 -18.17 -34.87
CA GLY A 27 4.81 -19.25 -35.74
C GLY A 27 3.72 -18.74 -36.66
N ASP A 28 4.08 -18.46 -37.92
CA ASP A 28 3.13 -18.51 -39.02
C ASP A 28 2.81 -19.97 -39.32
N SER A 29 1.53 -20.32 -39.26
CA SER A 29 1.00 -21.56 -39.82
C SER A 29 -0.40 -21.24 -40.34
N SER A 30 -0.44 -20.79 -41.60
CA SER A 30 -1.64 -20.88 -42.41
C SER A 30 -1.82 -22.35 -42.76
N ASP A 31 -2.79 -22.99 -42.13
CA ASP A 31 -3.39 -24.19 -42.70
C ASP A 31 -4.91 -24.06 -42.54
N SER A 32 -5.52 -23.76 -43.68
CA SER A 32 -6.95 -23.67 -43.89
C SER A 32 -7.57 -25.06 -43.77
N LEU A 33 -8.23 -25.31 -42.65
CA LEU A 33 -9.21 -26.38 -42.48
C LEU A 33 -10.42 -25.78 -41.77
N GLU A 34 -11.45 -25.38 -42.54
CA GLU A 34 -12.80 -25.40 -41.98
C GLU A 34 -13.25 -26.85 -41.92
N PRO A 35 -13.80 -27.25 -40.77
CA PRO A 35 -15.21 -27.60 -40.79
C PRO A 35 -15.99 -27.06 -39.57
N ASP A 36 -17.12 -26.45 -39.87
CA ASP A 36 -18.41 -26.55 -39.19
C ASP A 36 -18.38 -26.79 -37.66
N ILE A 37 -18.45 -25.70 -36.91
CA ILE A 37 -18.87 -25.73 -35.50
C ILE A 37 -19.99 -24.70 -35.34
N THR A 38 -21.20 -25.24 -35.29
CA THR A 38 -22.41 -24.73 -34.66
C THR A 38 -22.19 -23.47 -33.80
N LEU A 39 -22.88 -22.39 -34.18
CA LEU A 39 -23.15 -21.23 -33.33
C LEU A 39 -23.95 -21.67 -32.10
N GLU A 40 -23.27 -22.22 -31.09
CA GLU A 40 -23.75 -22.09 -29.73
C GLU A 40 -23.46 -20.65 -29.32
N ILE A 41 -24.53 -19.86 -29.30
CA ILE A 41 -24.59 -18.58 -28.62
C ILE A 41 -24.32 -18.90 -27.15
N ILE A 42 -23.03 -18.92 -26.78
CA ILE A 42 -22.63 -18.81 -25.38
C ILE A 42 -23.03 -17.39 -25.01
N ASP A 43 -24.25 -17.30 -24.50
CA ASP A 43 -24.75 -16.16 -23.74
C ASP A 43 -23.64 -15.80 -22.77
N SER A 44 -22.88 -14.77 -23.14
CA SER A 44 -21.80 -14.25 -22.32
C SER A 44 -22.48 -13.49 -21.22
N ILE A 45 -23.01 -14.24 -20.24
CA ILE A 45 -23.20 -13.77 -18.89
C ILE A 45 -21.80 -13.37 -18.45
N ALA A 46 -21.44 -12.12 -18.73
CA ALA A 46 -20.43 -11.42 -17.97
C ALA A 46 -20.76 -11.75 -16.51
N PRO A 47 -19.84 -12.32 -15.71
CA PRO A 47 -20.16 -12.63 -14.34
C PRO A 47 -20.64 -11.32 -13.74
N GLU A 48 -21.93 -11.26 -13.43
CA GLU A 48 -22.50 -10.22 -12.62
C GLU A 48 -21.58 -10.21 -11.41
N ARG A 49 -20.80 -9.13 -11.26
CA ARG A 49 -19.91 -8.99 -10.10
C ARG A 49 -20.84 -9.15 -8.92
N GLU A 50 -20.80 -10.32 -8.27
CA GLU A 50 -21.57 -10.56 -7.06
C GLU A 50 -21.27 -9.36 -6.18
N LYS A 51 -22.31 -8.56 -5.92
CA LYS A 51 -22.17 -7.34 -5.16
C LYS A 51 -21.73 -7.76 -3.77
N ARG A 52 -20.41 -7.71 -3.54
CA ARG A 52 -19.79 -8.12 -2.29
C ARG A 52 -20.50 -7.36 -1.17
N SER A 53 -21.06 -8.10 -0.22
CA SER A 53 -21.75 -7.50 0.93
C SER A 53 -20.77 -6.62 1.70
N GLU A 54 -21.25 -5.47 2.18
CA GLU A 54 -20.45 -4.58 3.03
C GLU A 54 -20.01 -5.34 4.29
N LEU A 55 -18.70 -5.33 4.54
CA LEU A 55 -18.12 -5.90 5.74
C LEU A 55 -18.43 -5.05 6.96
N THR A 56 -18.67 -5.70 8.09
CA THR A 56 -18.79 -5.08 9.40
C THR A 56 -17.63 -5.50 10.31
N GLY A 57 -17.49 -4.89 11.48
CA GLY A 57 -16.48 -5.31 12.45
C GLY A 57 -16.58 -6.78 12.86
N ALA A 58 -17.79 -7.36 12.82
CA ALA A 58 -18.01 -8.78 13.16
C ALA A 58 -17.37 -9.74 12.14
N ASP A 59 -17.20 -9.31 10.89
CA ASP A 59 -16.59 -10.10 9.83
C ASP A 59 -15.05 -10.10 9.90
N ILE A 60 -14.47 -9.18 10.70
CA ILE A 60 -13.02 -9.05 10.86
C ILE A 60 -12.53 -9.94 12.00
N GLN A 61 -11.74 -10.96 11.63
CA GLN A 61 -11.07 -11.83 12.59
C GLN A 61 -9.60 -11.40 12.76
N LEU A 62 -9.23 -11.05 13.99
CA LEU A 62 -7.85 -10.72 14.36
C LEU A 62 -7.24 -11.93 15.07
N LYS A 63 -6.09 -12.41 14.58
CA LYS A 63 -5.29 -13.46 15.21
C LYS A 63 -3.99 -12.86 15.74
N LYS A 64 -3.59 -13.25 16.95
CA LYS A 64 -2.31 -12.85 17.52
C LYS A 64 -1.29 -13.95 17.25
N GLU A 65 -0.31 -13.65 16.43
CA GLU A 65 0.81 -14.53 16.10
C GLU A 65 2.09 -13.83 16.57
N LEU A 66 2.32 -13.86 17.89
CA LEU A 66 3.50 -13.25 18.50
C LEU A 66 4.69 -14.19 18.34
N GLU A 67 5.84 -13.66 17.95
CA GLU A 67 7.09 -14.43 17.81
C GLU A 67 7.64 -14.92 19.16
N TYR A 68 7.27 -14.21 20.25
CA TYR A 68 7.73 -14.51 21.60
C TYR A 68 6.56 -14.90 22.49
N GLU A 69 6.77 -15.93 23.31
CA GLU A 69 5.79 -16.43 24.28
C GLU A 69 5.99 -15.84 25.69
N GLN A 70 7.02 -15.01 25.88
CA GLN A 70 7.38 -14.44 27.18
C GLN A 70 7.17 -12.94 27.21
N TYR A 71 6.85 -12.42 28.41
CA TYR A 71 6.63 -10.99 28.68
C TYR A 71 5.54 -10.35 27.81
N THR A 72 4.56 -11.15 27.37
CA THR A 72 3.38 -10.65 26.66
C THR A 72 2.40 -10.02 27.64
N LEU A 73 1.72 -8.95 27.22
CA LEU A 73 0.66 -8.33 28.00
C LEU A 73 -0.70 -8.95 27.63
N ASP A 74 -1.53 -9.14 28.65
CA ASP A 74 -2.95 -9.41 28.45
C ASP A 74 -3.66 -8.20 27.82
N ASP A 75 -4.83 -8.46 27.24
CA ASP A 75 -5.61 -7.42 26.57
C ASP A 75 -6.16 -6.36 27.53
N GLU A 76 -6.18 -6.69 28.82
CA GLU A 76 -6.52 -5.79 29.90
C GLU A 76 -5.39 -5.81 30.90
N TYR A 77 -4.89 -4.63 31.26
CA TYR A 77 -3.76 -4.52 32.17
C TYR A 77 -3.90 -3.31 33.10
N PRO A 78 -3.46 -3.44 34.37
CA PRO A 78 -3.47 -2.32 35.30
C PRO A 78 -2.43 -1.28 34.88
N TYR A 79 -2.82 -0.01 34.96
CA TYR A 79 -1.96 1.13 34.69
C TYR A 79 -2.24 2.25 35.69
N LYS A 80 -1.33 2.44 36.66
CA LYS A 80 -1.50 3.39 37.76
C LYS A 80 -2.81 3.13 38.53
N ASP A 81 -3.74 4.06 38.47
CA ASP A 81 -5.06 4.07 39.10
C ASP A 81 -6.21 3.63 38.17
N THR A 82 -5.88 3.15 36.95
CA THR A 82 -6.87 2.71 35.97
C THR A 82 -6.53 1.34 35.38
N VAL A 83 -7.50 0.70 34.71
CA VAL A 83 -7.29 -0.51 33.92
C VAL A 83 -7.44 -0.14 32.46
N ARG A 84 -6.38 -0.36 31.68
CA ARG A 84 -6.39 -0.14 30.24
C ARG A 84 -6.78 -1.42 29.53
N ARG A 85 -7.49 -1.27 28.42
CA ARG A 85 -7.88 -2.40 27.56
C ARG A 85 -7.73 -2.04 26.09
N PHE A 86 -7.38 -3.02 25.27
CA PHE A 86 -7.43 -2.85 23.83
C PHE A 86 -8.88 -2.72 23.36
N GLN A 87 -9.12 -1.73 22.49
CA GLN A 87 -10.45 -1.48 21.92
C GLN A 87 -10.63 -2.29 20.64
N TRP A 88 -10.55 -3.61 20.74
CA TRP A 88 -10.56 -4.53 19.60
C TRP A 88 -11.75 -4.31 18.66
N GLU A 89 -12.94 -4.10 19.21
CA GLU A 89 -14.14 -3.87 18.41
C GLU A 89 -14.03 -2.62 17.54
N LYS A 90 -13.51 -1.51 18.09
CA LYS A 90 -13.27 -0.29 17.29
C LYS A 90 -12.20 -0.51 16.21
N ILE A 91 -11.18 -1.31 16.50
CA ILE A 91 -10.13 -1.63 15.53
C ILE A 91 -10.76 -2.41 14.36
N LYS A 92 -11.53 -3.46 14.65
CA LYS A 92 -12.24 -4.26 13.64
C LYS A 92 -13.19 -3.42 12.80
N GLU A 93 -13.99 -2.55 13.42
CA GLU A 93 -14.88 -1.62 12.70
C GLU A 93 -14.12 -0.72 11.72
N LYS A 94 -12.96 -0.20 12.13
CA LYS A 94 -12.13 0.65 11.25
C LYS A 94 -11.46 -0.14 10.13
N ILE A 95 -11.05 -1.37 10.39
CA ILE A 95 -10.53 -2.26 9.34
C ILE A 95 -11.64 -2.55 8.32
N ALA A 96 -12.84 -2.94 8.76
CA ALA A 96 -13.97 -3.20 7.87
C ALA A 96 -14.31 -1.98 6.99
N TYR A 97 -14.30 -0.78 7.57
CA TYR A 97 -14.48 0.46 6.83
C TYR A 97 -13.44 0.64 5.71
N ILE A 98 -12.15 0.40 6.01
CA ILE A 98 -11.07 0.51 5.02
C ILE A 98 -11.23 -0.56 3.95
N GLU A 99 -11.49 -1.81 4.33
CA GLU A 99 -11.69 -2.92 3.39
C GLU A 99 -12.84 -2.65 2.40
N ASN A 100 -13.96 -2.12 2.89
CA ASN A 100 -15.07 -1.72 2.03
C ASN A 100 -14.66 -0.61 1.07
N ALA A 101 -13.98 0.44 1.57
CA ALA A 101 -13.55 1.56 0.74
C ALA A 101 -12.53 1.13 -0.33
N VAL A 102 -11.65 0.18 -0.01
CA VAL A 102 -10.69 -0.40 -0.96
C VAL A 102 -11.40 -1.30 -1.99
N ALA A 103 -12.42 -2.05 -1.57
CA ALA A 103 -13.21 -2.92 -2.46
C ALA A 103 -13.99 -2.15 -3.54
N GLU A 104 -14.37 -0.89 -3.28
CA GLU A 104 -14.93 0.02 -4.29
C GLU A 104 -13.92 0.34 -5.42
N GLY A 105 -12.63 0.09 -5.20
CA GLY A 105 -11.55 0.38 -6.13
C GLY A 105 -11.08 1.84 -6.10
N GLY A 106 -10.22 2.16 -7.07
CA GLY A 106 -9.52 3.45 -7.18
C GLY A 106 -8.04 3.35 -6.83
N ASN A 107 -7.33 4.47 -6.97
CA ASN A 107 -5.93 4.57 -6.61
C ASN A 107 -5.83 5.05 -5.16
N TRP A 108 -5.18 4.25 -4.32
CA TRP A 108 -4.92 4.61 -2.94
C TRP A 108 -3.45 4.91 -2.76
N GLY A 109 -3.15 5.85 -1.88
CA GLY A 109 -1.79 6.20 -1.49
C GLY A 109 -1.68 6.32 0.02
N VAL A 110 -0.43 6.29 0.50
CA VAL A 110 -0.10 6.61 1.89
C VAL A 110 0.92 7.75 1.87
N LEU A 111 0.64 8.80 2.64
CA LEU A 111 1.60 9.88 2.82
C LEU A 111 2.78 9.37 3.65
N SER A 112 3.99 9.55 3.14
CA SER A 112 5.21 9.13 3.81
C SER A 112 6.21 10.29 3.89
N ASN A 113 6.48 10.76 5.10
CA ASN A 113 7.57 11.68 5.40
C ASN A 113 8.15 11.46 6.81
N TYR A 114 8.26 10.19 7.22
CA TYR A 114 8.88 9.83 8.49
C TYR A 114 10.23 10.51 8.67
N LYS A 115 10.44 11.11 9.85
CA LYS A 115 11.64 11.88 10.21
C LYS A 115 12.07 12.97 9.21
N ASN A 116 11.17 13.49 8.38
CA ASN A 116 11.49 14.44 7.31
C ASN A 116 12.51 13.88 6.30
N MET A 117 12.48 12.58 6.00
CA MET A 117 13.37 11.98 4.99
C MET A 117 13.21 12.62 3.60
N ASN A 118 12.01 13.15 3.31
CA ASN A 118 11.72 13.87 2.06
C ASN A 118 11.82 15.40 2.21
N GLY A 119 12.49 15.87 3.27
CA GLY A 119 12.56 17.27 3.65
C GLY A 119 11.47 17.69 4.64
N GLU A 120 11.70 18.81 5.31
CA GLU A 120 10.70 19.39 6.20
C GLU A 120 9.68 20.18 5.36
N SER A 121 8.39 19.97 5.64
CA SER A 121 7.31 20.71 4.98
C SER A 121 7.53 22.23 5.05
N PRO A 122 7.12 23.04 4.07
CA PRO A 122 7.15 24.50 4.19
C PRO A 122 6.27 25.00 5.33
N THR A 123 6.52 26.21 5.83
CA THR A 123 5.67 26.80 6.89
C THR A 123 4.37 27.32 6.29
N ILE A 124 3.25 26.74 6.71
CA ILE A 124 1.91 27.18 6.34
C ILE A 124 1.56 28.57 6.88
N LYS A 125 0.78 29.34 6.10
CA LYS A 125 0.24 30.63 6.53
C LYS A 125 -0.73 30.43 7.70
N GLY A 126 -0.62 31.26 8.73
CA GLY A 126 -1.49 31.18 9.91
C GLY A 126 -1.23 29.94 10.77
N PHE A 127 0.00 29.42 10.76
CA PHE A 127 0.43 28.34 11.65
C PHE A 127 0.17 28.69 13.12
N VAL A 128 -0.06 27.66 13.92
CA VAL A 128 -0.14 27.75 15.37
C VAL A 128 1.07 27.09 16.00
N ARG A 129 1.41 27.49 17.22
CA ARG A 129 2.38 26.76 18.05
C ARG A 129 1.62 25.87 19.00
N ASN A 130 1.93 24.58 18.99
CA ASN A 130 1.32 23.65 19.93
C ASN A 130 1.89 23.82 21.34
N GLU A 131 1.43 22.99 22.27
CA GLU A 131 1.85 23.00 23.69
C GLU A 131 3.37 22.85 23.88
N TYR A 132 4.06 22.26 22.89
CA TYR A 132 5.52 22.08 22.87
C TYR A 132 6.24 23.17 22.07
N GLY A 133 5.56 24.24 21.66
CA GLY A 133 6.11 25.34 20.88
C GLY A 133 6.37 25.02 19.41
N ARG A 134 5.98 23.84 18.93
CA ARG A 134 6.21 23.38 17.55
C ARG A 134 5.19 23.95 16.59
N VAL A 135 5.63 24.22 15.37
CA VAL A 135 4.78 24.71 14.28
C VAL A 135 3.79 23.61 13.87
N SER A 136 2.51 23.93 13.90
CA SER A 136 1.41 23.07 13.46
C SER A 136 0.45 23.87 12.57
N ASP A 137 -0.34 23.17 11.75
CA ASP A 137 -1.47 23.78 11.07
C ASP A 137 -2.64 24.03 12.05
N GLN A 138 -3.72 24.64 11.54
CA GLN A 138 -4.91 24.95 12.32
C GLN A 138 -5.68 23.70 12.79
N PHE A 139 -5.35 22.52 12.27
CA PHE A 139 -5.96 21.23 12.61
C PHE A 139 -5.11 20.43 13.61
N GLY A 140 -4.02 21.02 14.12
CA GLY A 140 -3.14 20.39 15.10
C GLY A 140 -2.26 19.29 14.49
N VAL A 141 -1.95 19.37 13.20
CA VAL A 141 -0.92 18.53 12.57
C VAL A 141 0.41 19.26 12.61
N GLU A 142 1.44 18.64 13.18
CA GLU A 142 2.78 19.23 13.22
C GLU A 142 3.40 19.31 11.82
N ARG A 143 4.22 20.34 11.59
CA ARG A 143 5.06 20.50 10.39
C ARG A 143 6.15 19.42 10.30
N TYR A 144 6.56 18.90 11.44
CA TYR A 144 7.53 17.80 11.54
C TYR A 144 6.86 16.47 11.18
N GLN A 145 7.50 15.69 10.30
CA GLN A 145 7.01 14.42 9.76
C GLN A 145 5.66 14.50 9.06
N SER A 146 5.40 15.61 8.38
CA SER A 146 4.21 15.76 7.56
C SER A 146 4.55 16.05 6.11
N ALA A 147 3.61 15.74 5.23
CA ALA A 147 3.61 16.14 3.83
C ALA A 147 2.79 17.43 3.67
N PRO A 148 3.24 18.39 2.86
CA PRO A 148 2.46 19.59 2.58
C PRO A 148 1.32 19.27 1.60
N LEU A 149 0.09 19.64 1.93
CA LEU A 149 -1.09 19.45 1.08
C LEU A 149 -1.56 20.78 0.53
N TYR A 150 -1.34 20.99 -0.76
CA TYR A 150 -1.67 22.21 -1.48
C TYR A 150 -3.08 22.19 -2.05
N ALA A 151 -3.60 23.36 -2.40
CA ALA A 151 -4.86 23.49 -3.12
C ALA A 151 -4.75 22.88 -4.51
N VAL A 152 -5.80 22.19 -4.97
CA VAL A 152 -5.84 21.59 -6.32
C VAL A 152 -5.80 22.67 -7.41
N GLU A 153 -6.40 23.83 -7.15
CA GLU A 153 -6.47 24.95 -8.09
C GLU A 153 -5.23 25.85 -8.05
N ASN A 154 -4.39 25.73 -7.01
CA ASN A 154 -3.22 26.58 -6.80
C ASN A 154 -2.12 25.85 -6.02
N GLU A 155 -1.06 25.46 -6.73
CA GLU A 155 0.08 24.73 -6.18
C GLU A 155 0.94 25.54 -5.20
N GLU A 156 0.79 26.87 -5.14
CA GLU A 156 1.50 27.71 -4.17
C GLU A 156 0.76 27.84 -2.83
N GLU A 157 -0.54 27.51 -2.81
CA GLU A 157 -1.38 27.64 -1.63
C GLU A 157 -1.37 26.38 -0.79
N LEU A 158 -0.53 26.37 0.25
CA LEU A 158 -0.49 25.30 1.25
C LEU A 158 -1.71 25.40 2.19
N LEU A 159 -2.60 24.39 2.14
CA LEU A 159 -3.86 24.38 2.89
C LEU A 159 -3.76 23.70 4.25
N ARG A 160 -2.98 22.63 4.37
CA ARG A 160 -2.78 21.87 5.61
C ARG A 160 -1.57 20.94 5.52
N TYR A 161 -1.23 20.34 6.65
CA TYR A 161 -0.27 19.25 6.70
C TYR A 161 -0.99 17.89 6.71
N GLY A 162 -0.43 16.92 5.98
CA GLY A 162 -0.81 15.52 6.04
C GLY A 162 0.14 14.74 6.93
N ARG A 163 -0.37 14.00 7.92
CA ARG A 163 0.50 13.18 8.79
C ARG A 163 1.12 12.03 8.01
N ASP A 164 2.36 11.69 8.35
CA ASP A 164 2.95 10.41 7.97
C ASP A 164 1.99 9.24 8.30
N GLY A 165 1.81 8.33 7.36
CA GLY A 165 0.91 7.19 7.47
C GLY A 165 -0.57 7.48 7.13
N TRP A 166 -0.94 8.70 6.75
CA TRP A 166 -2.32 8.97 6.30
C TRP A 166 -2.64 8.32 4.96
N LEU A 167 -3.81 7.70 4.90
CA LEU A 167 -4.42 7.21 3.66
C LEU A 167 -4.98 8.38 2.85
N VAL A 168 -4.73 8.35 1.54
CA VAL A 168 -5.27 9.29 0.56
C VAL A 168 -5.83 8.50 -0.63
N LYS A 169 -6.87 9.05 -1.26
CA LYS A 169 -7.53 8.52 -2.46
C LYS A 169 -7.70 9.67 -3.44
#